data_AF-A0A1D2M9E1-F1
#
_entry.id   AF-A0A1D2M9E1-F1
#
_cell.length_a   1.000
_cell.length_b   1.000
_cell.length_c   1.000
_cell.angle_alpha   90.00
_cell.angle_beta   90.00
_cell.angle_gamma   90.00
#
_symmetry.space_group_name_H-M   'P 1'
#
loop_
_entity.id
_entity.type
_entity.pdbx_description
1 polymer ?
#
loop_
_entity_poly.entity_id
_entity_poly.type
_entity_poly.pdbx_seq_one_letter_code
_entity_poly.pdbx_strand_id
1 'polypeptide(L)'
;MEYLDTSLAEELPDTVLEVILSKVPEDDILKCSLVCRTWREIITRKSFWKIRFKNRRIPWEEVPKHVRDKPKGWMILYAHLRYRILSKNYIQNPSGHNQFEGWTILPNDGLEWRVEQVPQNCSPLPAPVSNIFERNDESCFVPAFEWCSKYYWIDIRKEGLTPSLLKLLLPIQINCSQMYTARYDCCGGVFSWELRLLNSQEKILSNYESPTVELSSTTEWHTAQYSFQFGSEDEELVQDLRYIVFSHEGRDTQWWAGRGQFAMKFARSCVTFEALETEPERNGVVEHLAEFGKDGGRNSLQERNRNYENLMCFHPNYDDDDDERK
;
A
#
# COMPACT_ATOMS: atom_id res chain seq x y z
N MET A 1 29.51 27.50 19.89
CA MET A 1 29.15 27.23 18.49
C MET A 1 30.41 27.44 17.70
N GLU A 2 31.20 26.38 17.52
CA GLU A 2 32.34 26.41 16.60
C GLU A 2 31.78 26.50 15.19
N TYR A 3 32.12 27.57 14.48
CA TYR A 3 31.90 27.65 13.05
C TYR A 3 32.74 26.54 12.41
N LEU A 4 32.07 25.47 11.96
CA LEU A 4 32.69 24.50 11.06
C LEU A 4 33.22 25.29 9.87
N ASP A 5 34.54 25.30 9.73
CA ASP A 5 35.24 26.00 8.67
C ASP A 5 34.87 25.34 7.33
N THR A 6 33.90 25.94 6.64
CA THR A 6 33.38 25.45 5.36
C THR A 6 34.43 25.44 4.26
N SER A 7 35.55 26.17 4.44
CA SER A 7 36.63 26.25 3.45
C SER A 7 37.34 24.91 3.23
N LEU A 8 37.53 24.10 4.28
CA LEU A 8 38.23 22.82 4.17
C LEU A 8 37.42 21.76 3.38
N ALA A 9 36.09 21.85 3.45
CA ALA A 9 35.21 20.95 2.70
C ALA A 9 35.11 21.32 1.21
N GLU A 10 35.43 22.57 0.84
CA GLU A 10 35.46 23.05 -0.55
C GLU A 10 36.76 22.66 -1.28
N GLU A 11 37.84 22.34 -0.56
CA GLU A 11 39.13 21.93 -1.14
C GLU A 11 39.24 20.41 -1.42
N LEU A 12 38.28 19.62 -0.94
CA LEU A 12 38.29 18.17 -1.14
C LEU A 12 37.83 17.79 -2.56
N PRO A 13 38.46 16.80 -3.20
CA PRO A 13 37.97 16.27 -4.47
C PRO A 13 36.54 15.74 -4.34
N ASP A 14 35.71 15.97 -5.35
CA ASP A 14 34.31 15.48 -5.43
C ASP A 14 34.18 13.98 -5.10
N THR A 15 35.16 13.16 -5.50
CA THR A 15 35.18 11.72 -5.24
C THR A 15 35.29 11.39 -3.75
N VAL A 16 36.04 12.19 -2.98
CA VAL A 16 36.15 12.03 -1.53
C VAL A 16 34.85 12.46 -0.85
N LEU A 17 34.28 13.59 -1.30
CA LEU A 17 32.98 14.07 -0.82
C LEU A 17 31.84 13.08 -1.09
N GLU A 18 31.80 12.44 -2.27
CA GLU A 18 30.85 11.37 -2.58
C GLU A 18 30.95 10.20 -1.59
N VAL A 19 32.16 9.78 -1.24
CA VAL A 19 32.38 8.70 -0.26
C VAL A 19 31.91 9.12 1.13
N ILE A 20 32.26 10.34 1.59
CA ILE A 20 31.84 10.87 2.89
C ILE A 20 30.30 10.93 2.96
N LEU A 21 29.67 11.56 1.97
CA LEU A 21 28.21 11.67 1.88
C LEU A 21 27.52 10.31 1.75
N SER A 22 28.19 9.29 1.18
CA SER A 22 27.63 7.94 1.07
C SER A 22 27.50 7.21 2.42
N LYS A 23 28.19 7.71 3.46
CA LYS A 23 28.15 7.17 4.82
C LYS A 23 27.14 7.88 5.73
N VAL A 24 26.65 9.05 5.32
CA VAL A 24 25.65 9.81 6.08
C VAL A 24 24.33 9.04 6.14
N PRO A 25 23.59 9.02 7.26
CA PRO A 25 22.25 8.44 7.34
C PRO A 25 21.26 9.08 6.36
N GLU A 26 20.24 8.33 5.94
CA GLU A 26 19.23 8.80 4.99
C GLU A 26 18.47 10.02 5.54
N ASP A 27 18.20 10.09 6.85
CA ASP A 27 17.51 11.22 7.50
C ASP A 27 18.21 12.56 7.32
N ASP A 28 19.55 12.55 7.21
CA ASP A 28 20.36 13.76 7.20
C ASP A 28 20.86 14.13 5.81
N ILE A 29 20.76 13.22 4.81
CA ILE A 29 21.31 13.49 3.48
C ILE A 29 20.66 14.70 2.81
N LEU A 30 19.36 14.93 3.03
CA LEU A 30 18.68 16.10 2.51
C LEU A 30 19.15 17.38 3.21
N LYS A 31 19.51 17.31 4.50
CA LYS A 31 20.08 18.45 5.24
C LYS A 31 21.49 18.78 4.73
N CYS A 32 22.27 17.78 4.35
CA CYS A 32 23.57 17.96 3.70
C CYS A 32 23.48 18.78 2.40
N SER A 33 22.36 18.71 1.68
CA SER A 33 22.14 19.54 0.48
C SER A 33 21.98 21.04 0.75
N LEU A 34 21.79 21.43 2.01
CA LEU A 34 21.66 22.82 2.45
C LEU A 34 23.00 23.43 2.90
N VAL A 35 24.05 22.61 3.05
CA VAL A 35 25.36 23.04 3.56
C VAL A 35 26.06 23.95 2.55
N CYS A 36 26.24 23.48 1.30
CA CYS A 36 26.83 24.28 0.22
C CYS A 36 26.37 23.78 -1.16
N ARG A 37 26.70 24.55 -2.21
CA ARG A 37 26.32 24.22 -3.60
C ARG A 37 26.97 22.92 -4.08
N THR A 38 28.24 22.70 -3.76
CA THR A 38 28.99 21.49 -4.13
C THR A 38 28.33 20.23 -3.59
N TRP A 39 27.92 20.24 -2.32
CA TRP A 39 27.24 19.11 -1.68
C TRP A 39 25.89 18.84 -2.33
N ARG A 40 25.12 19.90 -2.59
CA ARG A 40 23.85 19.79 -3.32
C ARG A 40 24.05 19.19 -4.71
N GLU A 41 25.04 19.65 -5.46
CA GLU A 41 25.35 19.11 -6.78
C GLU A 41 25.67 17.62 -6.70
N ILE A 42 26.54 17.21 -5.78
CA ILE A 42 26.88 15.80 -5.57
C ILE A 42 25.64 14.94 -5.26
N ILE A 43 24.78 15.40 -4.34
CA ILE A 43 23.55 14.68 -3.96
C ILE A 43 22.59 14.56 -5.16
N THR A 44 22.60 15.50 -6.10
CA THR A 44 21.78 15.40 -7.31
C THR A 44 22.34 14.46 -8.39
N ARG A 45 23.61 14.02 -8.28
CA ARG A 45 24.26 13.15 -9.27
C ARG A 45 23.81 11.69 -9.13
N LYS A 46 23.66 11.00 -10.26
CA LYS A 46 23.31 9.57 -10.30
C LYS A 46 24.43 8.67 -9.77
N SER A 47 25.70 9.05 -9.99
CA SER A 47 26.88 8.33 -9.49
C SER A 47 26.81 8.11 -7.98
N PHE A 48 26.47 9.16 -7.25
CA PHE A 48 26.31 9.16 -5.80
C PHE A 48 25.28 8.12 -5.33
N TRP A 49 24.07 8.12 -5.90
CA TRP A 49 23.03 7.16 -5.53
C TRP A 49 23.39 5.73 -5.87
N LYS A 50 24.09 5.49 -6.99
CA LYS A 50 24.58 4.15 -7.35
C LYS A 50 25.53 3.59 -6.29
N ILE A 51 26.40 4.43 -5.72
CA ILE A 51 27.27 4.06 -4.60
C ILE A 51 26.45 3.72 -3.35
N ARG A 52 25.45 4.55 -3.00
CA ARG A 52 24.60 4.30 -1.83
C ARG A 52 23.77 3.01 -1.95
N PHE A 53 23.16 2.76 -3.10
CA PHE A 53 22.43 1.52 -3.38
C PHE A 53 23.34 0.30 -3.21
N LYS A 54 24.55 0.36 -3.77
CA LYS A 54 25.57 -0.69 -3.60
C LYS A 54 25.94 -0.90 -2.13
N ASN A 55 26.16 0.16 -1.37
CA ASN A 55 26.48 0.09 0.06
C ASN A 55 25.35 -0.57 0.88
N ARG A 56 24.09 -0.33 0.48
CA ARG A 56 22.89 -0.91 1.12
C ARG A 56 22.51 -2.28 0.55
N ARG A 57 23.27 -2.82 -0.41
CA ARG A 57 22.97 -4.08 -1.13
C ARG A 57 21.59 -4.08 -1.81
N ILE A 58 21.11 -2.90 -2.18
CA ILE A 58 19.88 -2.74 -2.95
C ILE A 58 20.25 -2.80 -4.44
N PRO A 59 19.65 -3.70 -5.23
CA PRO A 59 19.83 -3.72 -6.67
C PRO A 59 19.47 -2.37 -7.28
N TRP A 60 20.35 -1.86 -8.13
CA TRP A 60 20.17 -0.56 -8.78
C TRP A 60 18.97 -0.57 -9.73
N GLU A 61 18.66 -1.75 -10.27
CA GLU A 61 17.64 -2.06 -11.27
C GLU A 61 16.21 -2.10 -10.70
N GLU A 62 16.04 -2.13 -9.37
CA GLU A 62 14.71 -2.06 -8.75
C GLU A 62 13.98 -0.75 -9.08
N VAL A 63 14.73 0.33 -9.30
CA VAL A 63 14.15 1.58 -9.82
C VAL A 63 14.32 1.56 -11.34
N PRO A 64 13.23 1.65 -12.13
CA PRO A 64 13.33 1.60 -13.59
C PRO A 64 14.21 2.69 -14.19
N LYS A 65 14.86 2.41 -15.33
CA LYS A 65 15.78 3.36 -15.97
C LYS A 65 15.09 4.68 -16.34
N HIS A 66 13.89 4.60 -16.92
CA HIS A 66 13.11 5.77 -17.31
C HIS A 66 12.79 6.70 -16.13
N VAL A 67 12.60 6.16 -14.92
CA VAL A 67 12.38 6.94 -13.69
C VAL A 67 13.68 7.58 -13.20
N ARG A 68 14.76 6.81 -13.15
CA ARG A 68 16.08 7.27 -12.69
C ARG A 68 16.64 8.37 -13.58
N ASP A 69 16.30 8.34 -14.87
CA ASP A 69 16.85 9.25 -15.87
C ASP A 69 16.14 10.60 -15.95
N LYS A 70 14.96 10.75 -15.33
CA LYS A 70 14.20 12.00 -15.28
C LYS A 70 14.94 13.15 -14.58
N PRO A 71 14.62 14.41 -14.93
CA PRO A 71 15.01 15.55 -14.11
C PRO A 71 14.45 15.35 -12.69
N LYS A 72 15.30 15.53 -11.67
CA LYS A 72 14.99 15.25 -10.25
C LYS A 72 14.71 13.78 -9.91
N GLY A 73 15.07 12.81 -10.78
CA GLY A 73 14.98 11.37 -10.47
C GLY A 73 15.76 10.95 -9.21
N TRP A 74 16.75 11.74 -8.80
CA TRP A 74 17.47 11.58 -7.53
C TRP A 74 16.55 11.60 -6.30
N MET A 75 15.42 12.33 -6.35
CA MET A 75 14.44 12.36 -5.26
C MET A 75 13.73 11.00 -5.11
N ILE A 76 13.46 10.33 -6.23
CA ILE A 76 12.88 8.99 -6.26
C ILE A 76 13.90 7.97 -5.77
N LEU A 77 15.17 8.10 -6.20
CA LEU A 77 16.26 7.25 -5.69
C LEU A 77 16.42 7.38 -4.18
N TYR A 78 16.34 8.60 -3.63
CA TYR A 78 16.32 8.84 -2.19
C TYR A 78 15.13 8.15 -1.51
N ALA A 79 13.92 8.38 -2.01
CA ALA A 79 12.70 7.81 -1.45
C ALA A 79 12.69 6.28 -1.52
N HIS A 80 13.18 5.68 -2.60
CA HIS A 80 13.29 4.22 -2.74
C HIS A 80 14.37 3.62 -1.83
N LEU A 81 15.53 4.28 -1.70
CA LEU A 81 16.58 3.82 -0.78
C LEU A 81 16.07 3.81 0.67
N ARG A 82 15.25 4.79 1.04
CA ARG A 82 14.73 4.97 2.40
C ARG A 82 13.50 4.13 2.70
N TYR A 83 12.50 4.16 1.82
CA TYR A 83 11.17 3.61 2.06
C TYR A 83 10.80 2.44 1.15
N ARG A 84 11.68 2.02 0.22
CA ARG A 84 11.46 0.90 -0.71
C ARG A 84 10.16 1.01 -1.51
N ILE A 85 9.83 2.22 -1.93
CA ILE A 85 8.50 2.60 -2.48
C ILE A 85 8.01 1.72 -3.66
N LEU A 86 8.91 1.18 -4.50
CA LEU A 86 8.54 0.35 -5.66
C LEU A 86 8.72 -1.16 -5.42
N SER A 87 9.17 -1.59 -4.24
CA SER A 87 9.56 -2.98 -4.00
C SER A 87 9.04 -3.52 -2.67
N LYS A 88 7.98 -2.93 -2.11
CA LYS A 88 7.32 -3.38 -0.89
C LYS A 88 5.82 -3.54 -1.10
N ASN A 89 5.23 -4.42 -0.31
CA ASN A 89 3.79 -4.44 -0.11
C ASN A 89 3.41 -3.32 0.88
N TYR A 90 2.39 -2.54 0.55
CA TYR A 90 1.87 -1.50 1.44
C TYR A 90 0.91 -2.05 2.50
N ILE A 91 0.50 -3.31 2.36
CA ILE A 91 -0.21 -4.06 3.39
C ILE A 91 0.81 -4.83 4.26
N GLN A 92 0.92 -4.49 5.54
CA GLN A 92 1.91 -5.06 6.45
C GLN A 92 1.59 -6.48 6.92
N ASN A 93 0.30 -6.78 7.13
CA ASN A 93 -0.17 -8.08 7.61
C ASN A 93 -1.05 -8.77 6.54
N PRO A 94 -0.48 -9.18 5.41
CA PRO A 94 -1.25 -9.59 4.22
C PRO A 94 -1.92 -10.97 4.38
N SER A 95 -1.45 -11.78 5.34
CA SER A 95 -1.86 -13.17 5.54
C SER A 95 -2.33 -13.48 6.97
N GLY A 96 -2.32 -12.49 7.88
CA GLY A 96 -2.83 -12.66 9.24
C GLY A 96 -1.82 -13.21 10.24
N HIS A 97 -0.52 -13.20 9.95
CA HIS A 97 0.51 -13.72 10.87
C HIS A 97 0.47 -13.00 12.24
N ASN A 98 0.15 -11.71 12.26
CA ASN A 98 -0.09 -10.91 13.46
C ASN A 98 -1.60 -10.72 13.73
N GLN A 99 -2.40 -11.79 13.58
CA GLN A 99 -3.85 -11.72 13.73
C GLN A 99 -4.45 -10.67 12.79
N PHE A 100 -5.08 -9.62 13.34
CA PHE A 100 -5.71 -8.53 12.60
C PHE A 100 -4.97 -7.20 12.70
N GLU A 101 -3.70 -7.20 13.13
CA GLU A 101 -2.90 -5.96 13.22
C GLU A 101 -2.90 -5.20 11.88
N GLY A 102 -3.22 -3.91 11.93
CA GLY A 102 -3.37 -3.03 10.76
C GLY A 102 -4.70 -3.14 10.00
N TRP A 103 -5.49 -4.20 10.22
CA TRP A 103 -6.81 -4.37 9.62
C TRP A 103 -7.90 -3.85 10.54
N THR A 104 -8.89 -3.16 9.97
CA THR A 104 -10.12 -2.83 10.68
C THR A 104 -11.23 -3.77 10.26
N ILE A 105 -11.77 -4.51 11.22
CA ILE A 105 -12.88 -5.44 11.01
C ILE A 105 -14.19 -4.69 11.20
N LEU A 106 -15.11 -4.83 10.25
CA LEU A 106 -16.44 -4.28 10.42
C LEU A 106 -17.26 -5.20 11.35
N PRO A 107 -17.99 -4.64 12.33
CA PRO A 107 -18.76 -5.45 13.27
C PRO A 107 -19.88 -6.20 12.53
N ASN A 108 -19.96 -7.50 12.78
CA ASN A 108 -20.96 -8.41 12.23
C ASN A 108 -21.57 -9.29 13.33
N ASP A 109 -22.58 -8.76 14.04
CA ASP A 109 -23.53 -9.44 14.96
C ASP A 109 -23.02 -10.61 15.84
N GLY A 110 -21.72 -10.63 16.17
CA GLY A 110 -21.08 -11.60 17.08
C GLY A 110 -20.29 -12.74 16.42
N LEU A 111 -20.05 -12.72 15.10
CA LEU A 111 -19.21 -13.71 14.42
C LEU A 111 -18.02 -13.05 13.74
N GLU A 112 -16.84 -13.37 14.24
CA GLU A 112 -15.60 -12.71 13.88
C GLU A 112 -14.83 -13.46 12.80
N TRP A 113 -14.06 -12.69 12.03
CA TRP A 113 -12.96 -13.23 11.26
C TRP A 113 -12.07 -14.09 12.16
N ARG A 114 -11.54 -15.19 11.63
CA ARG A 114 -10.50 -15.97 12.29
C ARG A 114 -9.23 -16.01 11.46
N VAL A 115 -8.12 -16.24 12.13
CA VAL A 115 -6.85 -16.53 11.48
C VAL A 115 -6.48 -17.98 11.73
N GLU A 116 -6.18 -18.69 10.65
CA GLU A 116 -5.51 -19.99 10.70
C GLU A 116 -4.02 -19.79 10.45
N GLN A 117 -3.17 -20.43 11.26
CA GLN A 117 -1.71 -20.32 11.11
C GLN A 117 -1.20 -21.10 9.89
N VAL A 118 -1.88 -22.19 9.55
CA VAL A 118 -1.66 -23.00 8.36
C VAL A 118 -3.03 -23.32 7.76
N PRO A 119 -3.22 -23.23 6.43
CA PRO A 119 -4.51 -23.40 5.82
C PRO A 119 -4.96 -24.86 5.94
N GLN A 120 -6.04 -25.13 6.67
CA GLN A 120 -6.60 -26.48 6.83
C GLN A 120 -7.60 -26.86 5.72
N ASN A 121 -7.62 -28.10 5.26
CA ASN A 121 -8.60 -28.57 4.26
C ASN A 121 -8.54 -27.82 2.91
N CYS A 122 -7.37 -27.32 2.54
CA CYS A 122 -7.05 -26.80 1.21
C CYS A 122 -5.56 -27.08 0.92
N SER A 123 -5.11 -26.80 -0.30
CA SER A 123 -3.69 -26.90 -0.62
C SER A 123 -2.87 -25.92 0.23
N PRO A 124 -1.61 -26.26 0.58
CA PRO A 124 -0.73 -25.32 1.25
C PRO A 124 -0.60 -24.05 0.41
N LEU A 125 -0.42 -22.91 1.08
CA LEU A 125 -0.25 -21.64 0.40
C LEU A 125 0.95 -21.76 -0.56
N PRO A 126 0.81 -21.45 -1.86
CA PRO A 126 1.90 -21.62 -2.82
C PRO A 126 3.12 -20.81 -2.39
N ALA A 127 4.33 -21.10 -2.85
CA ALA A 127 5.47 -20.22 -2.54
C ALA A 127 5.20 -18.78 -3.03
N PRO A 128 5.65 -17.73 -2.33
CA PRO A 128 5.46 -16.36 -2.79
C PRO A 128 6.17 -16.21 -4.13
N VAL A 129 5.43 -15.75 -5.14
CA VAL A 129 5.92 -15.62 -6.52
C VAL A 129 6.90 -14.44 -6.64
N SER A 130 6.87 -13.52 -5.69
CA SER A 130 7.68 -12.30 -5.70
C SER A 130 8.28 -12.02 -4.32
N ASN A 131 9.42 -11.32 -4.32
CA ASN A 131 10.11 -10.84 -3.11
C ASN A 131 9.32 -9.75 -2.36
N ILE A 132 8.11 -9.44 -2.80
CA ILE A 132 7.21 -8.42 -2.23
C ILE A 132 6.67 -8.88 -0.88
N PHE A 133 6.57 -10.19 -0.68
CA PHE A 133 6.25 -10.80 0.60
C PHE A 133 7.56 -11.14 1.32
N GLU A 134 8.01 -10.25 2.20
CA GLU A 134 9.26 -10.41 2.96
C GLU A 134 9.27 -11.68 3.83
N ARG A 135 8.08 -12.17 4.20
CA ARG A 135 7.87 -13.38 4.98
C ARG A 135 7.11 -14.41 4.17
N ASN A 136 7.56 -15.66 4.25
CA ASN A 136 6.81 -16.80 3.73
C ASN A 136 5.73 -17.20 4.76
N ASP A 137 4.77 -16.30 4.98
CA ASP A 137 3.68 -16.54 5.91
C ASP A 137 2.74 -17.59 5.33
N GLU A 138 2.47 -18.66 6.08
CA GLU A 138 1.51 -19.71 5.73
C GLU A 138 0.11 -19.43 6.30
N SER A 139 -0.05 -18.33 7.04
CA SER A 139 -1.32 -18.00 7.66
C SER A 139 -2.38 -17.55 6.64
N CYS A 140 -3.65 -17.68 7.02
CA CYS A 140 -4.75 -17.17 6.22
C CYS A 140 -5.90 -16.67 7.09
N PHE A 141 -6.60 -15.66 6.57
CA PHE A 141 -7.84 -15.16 7.13
C PHE A 141 -9.01 -16.02 6.67
N VAL A 142 -9.94 -16.26 7.59
CA VAL A 142 -11.08 -17.12 7.38
C VAL A 142 -12.33 -16.36 7.85
N PRO A 143 -13.24 -15.95 6.95
CA PRO A 143 -14.48 -15.31 7.32
C PRO A 143 -15.43 -16.32 7.98
N ALA A 144 -16.42 -15.83 8.71
CA ALA A 144 -17.48 -16.66 9.24
C ALA A 144 -18.52 -17.03 8.15
N PHE A 145 -19.65 -17.63 8.57
CA PHE A 145 -20.72 -18.00 7.63
C PHE A 145 -21.52 -16.80 7.11
N GLU A 146 -21.54 -15.70 7.86
CA GLU A 146 -22.13 -14.42 7.44
C GLU A 146 -21.11 -13.54 6.72
N TRP A 147 -21.59 -12.44 6.13
CA TRP A 147 -20.74 -11.45 5.48
C TRP A 147 -19.76 -10.86 6.48
N CYS A 148 -18.50 -11.24 6.31
CA CYS A 148 -17.40 -10.70 7.10
C CYS A 148 -16.59 -9.78 6.21
N SER A 149 -16.57 -8.49 6.56
CA SER A 149 -15.87 -7.46 5.80
C SER A 149 -14.73 -6.89 6.64
N LYS A 150 -13.56 -6.70 6.03
CA LYS A 150 -12.43 -6.00 6.65
C LYS A 150 -11.76 -5.07 5.65
N TYR A 151 -11.20 -3.98 6.15
CA TYR A 151 -10.49 -3.02 5.33
C TYR A 151 -9.12 -2.68 5.90
N TYR A 152 -8.22 -2.29 5.01
CA TYR A 152 -6.88 -1.83 5.32
C TYR A 152 -6.71 -0.42 4.79
N TRP A 153 -6.22 0.46 5.67
CA TRP A 153 -6.04 1.88 5.37
C TRP A 153 -4.57 2.19 5.16
N ILE A 154 -4.22 2.64 3.95
CA ILE A 154 -2.84 2.96 3.58
C ILE A 154 -2.71 4.48 3.47
N ASP A 155 -1.84 5.08 4.29
CA ASP A 155 -1.43 6.48 4.13
C ASP A 155 -0.15 6.57 3.31
N ILE A 156 -0.28 6.99 2.05
CA ILE A 156 0.84 7.00 1.11
C ILE A 156 1.95 7.99 1.50
N ARG A 157 1.62 9.11 2.18
CA ARG A 157 2.68 10.08 2.54
C ARG A 157 3.45 9.63 3.77
N LYS A 158 2.82 8.90 4.69
CA LYS A 158 3.56 8.22 5.78
C LYS A 158 4.54 7.19 5.21
N GLU A 159 4.15 6.53 4.13
CA GLU A 159 4.98 5.57 3.41
C GLU A 159 6.06 6.21 2.51
N GLY A 160 6.19 7.55 2.52
CA GLY A 160 7.24 8.30 1.84
C GLY A 160 6.88 8.78 0.42
N LEU A 161 5.68 8.50 -0.08
CA LEU A 161 5.18 9.00 -1.36
C LEU A 161 4.55 10.38 -1.18
N THR A 162 5.37 11.42 -1.37
CA THR A 162 4.87 12.81 -1.38
C THR A 162 4.21 13.13 -2.73
N PRO A 163 3.29 14.11 -2.80
CA PRO A 163 2.65 14.50 -4.07
C PRO A 163 3.67 14.85 -5.16
N SER A 164 4.77 15.53 -4.81
CA SER A 164 5.83 15.84 -5.76
C SER A 164 6.57 14.60 -6.29
N LEU A 165 6.72 13.56 -5.46
CA LEU A 165 7.32 12.29 -5.90
C LEU A 165 6.36 11.50 -6.79
N LEU A 166 5.07 11.46 -6.46
CA LEU A 166 4.06 10.81 -7.27
C LEU A 166 4.00 11.40 -8.68
N LYS A 167 4.07 12.73 -8.81
CA LYS A 167 4.18 13.41 -10.10
C LYS A 167 5.41 12.98 -10.90
N LEU A 168 6.57 12.86 -10.25
CA LEU A 168 7.79 12.43 -10.91
C LEU A 168 7.74 10.94 -11.32
N LEU A 169 6.93 10.14 -10.63
CA LEU A 169 6.74 8.72 -10.92
C LEU A 169 5.79 8.44 -12.09
N LEU A 170 4.94 9.39 -12.50
CA LEU A 170 4.01 9.20 -13.63
C LEU A 170 4.73 8.87 -14.96
N PRO A 171 4.26 7.93 -15.78
CA PRO A 171 3.07 7.10 -15.59
C PRO A 171 3.29 6.01 -14.53
N ILE A 172 2.27 5.76 -13.71
CA ILE A 172 2.35 4.85 -12.56
C ILE A 172 1.16 3.89 -12.54
N GLN A 173 1.39 2.68 -12.06
CA GLN A 173 0.40 1.64 -11.89
C GLN A 173 0.30 1.26 -10.40
N ILE A 174 -0.92 1.30 -9.86
CA ILE A 174 -1.23 0.79 -8.51
C ILE A 174 -1.81 -0.60 -8.68
N ASN A 175 -1.02 -1.62 -8.36
CA ASN A 175 -1.41 -3.02 -8.45
C ASN A 175 -1.99 -3.49 -7.12
N CYS A 176 -3.14 -4.13 -7.20
CA CYS A 176 -3.76 -4.77 -6.06
C CYS A 176 -4.06 -6.23 -6.38
N SER A 177 -3.73 -7.12 -5.47
CA SER A 177 -4.06 -8.52 -5.60
C SER A 177 -4.51 -9.14 -4.28
N GLN A 178 -5.42 -10.10 -4.40
CA GLN A 178 -5.96 -10.86 -3.29
C GLN A 178 -5.96 -12.33 -3.68
N MET A 179 -5.27 -13.16 -2.87
CA MET A 179 -5.38 -14.60 -3.01
C MET A 179 -6.56 -15.11 -2.18
N TYR A 180 -7.34 -15.99 -2.78
CA TYR A 180 -8.48 -16.61 -2.14
C TYR A 180 -8.60 -18.08 -2.54
N THR A 181 -9.19 -18.87 -1.66
CA THR A 181 -9.53 -20.26 -1.93
C THR A 181 -10.77 -20.65 -1.16
N ALA A 182 -11.34 -21.79 -1.52
CA ALA A 182 -12.37 -22.46 -0.74
C ALA A 182 -11.81 -23.74 -0.14
N ARG A 183 -12.62 -24.45 0.65
CA ARG A 183 -12.31 -25.80 1.10
C ARG A 183 -12.86 -26.83 0.12
N TYR A 184 -12.26 -28.02 0.12
CA TYR A 184 -12.73 -29.14 -0.72
C TYR A 184 -14.05 -29.75 -0.23
N ASP A 185 -14.34 -29.65 1.07
CA ASP A 185 -15.48 -30.30 1.72
C ASP A 185 -16.72 -29.39 1.86
N CYS A 186 -16.65 -28.14 1.38
CA CYS A 186 -17.74 -27.18 1.39
C CYS A 186 -18.20 -26.85 -0.03
N CYS A 187 -19.49 -26.55 -0.22
CA CYS A 187 -20.09 -26.28 -1.54
C CYS A 187 -19.71 -24.93 -2.17
N GLY A 188 -18.91 -24.09 -1.51
CA GLY A 188 -18.37 -22.87 -2.08
C GLY A 188 -18.49 -21.65 -1.19
N GLY A 189 -18.03 -20.52 -1.70
CA GLY A 189 -18.07 -19.24 -1.00
C GLY A 189 -18.29 -18.09 -1.97
N VAL A 190 -18.71 -16.96 -1.41
CA VAL A 190 -18.94 -15.73 -2.16
C VAL A 190 -17.97 -14.69 -1.66
N PHE A 191 -17.24 -14.07 -2.58
CA PHE A 191 -16.23 -13.05 -2.28
C PHE A 191 -16.47 -11.78 -3.11
N SER A 192 -16.30 -10.65 -2.47
CA SER A 192 -16.23 -9.34 -3.11
C SER A 192 -15.08 -8.54 -2.51
N TRP A 193 -14.46 -7.68 -3.31
CA TRP A 193 -13.46 -6.75 -2.84
C TRP A 193 -13.56 -5.44 -3.59
N GLU A 194 -13.10 -4.39 -2.91
CA GLU A 194 -13.08 -3.05 -3.45
C GLU A 194 -11.77 -2.36 -3.13
N LEU A 195 -11.40 -1.44 -4.01
CA LEU A 195 -10.25 -0.59 -3.89
C LEU A 195 -10.68 0.84 -4.10
N ARG A 196 -10.51 1.67 -3.07
CA ARG A 196 -10.88 3.09 -3.11
C ARG A 196 -9.65 3.95 -2.96
N LEU A 197 -9.50 4.91 -3.86
CA LEU A 197 -8.49 5.96 -3.83
C LEU A 197 -9.13 7.22 -3.28
N LEU A 198 -8.55 7.80 -2.24
CA LEU A 198 -9.14 8.91 -1.49
C LEU A 198 -8.18 10.10 -1.44
N ASN A 199 -8.76 11.30 -1.38
CA ASN A 199 -8.01 12.52 -1.17
C ASN A 199 -7.77 12.84 0.32
N SER A 200 -7.17 14.00 0.61
CA SER A 200 -6.91 14.46 1.99
C SER A 200 -8.17 14.72 2.82
N GLN A 201 -9.32 14.92 2.18
CA GLN A 201 -10.63 15.12 2.80
C GLN A 201 -11.45 13.82 2.84
N GLU A 202 -10.83 12.67 2.56
CA GLU A 202 -11.50 11.36 2.51
C GLU A 202 -12.60 11.26 1.42
N LYS A 203 -12.54 12.13 0.41
CA LYS A 203 -13.39 12.03 -0.78
C LYS A 203 -12.82 11.01 -1.75
N ILE A 204 -13.68 10.16 -2.28
CA ILE A 204 -13.33 9.14 -3.28
C ILE A 204 -12.96 9.84 -4.59
N LEU A 205 -11.74 9.59 -5.06
CA LEU A 205 -11.21 10.02 -6.36
C LEU A 205 -11.50 8.98 -7.44
N SER A 206 -11.20 7.71 -7.12
CA SER A 206 -11.50 6.56 -7.97
C SER A 206 -11.85 5.37 -7.10
N ASN A 207 -12.79 4.54 -7.54
CA ASN A 207 -13.13 3.29 -6.90
C ASN A 207 -13.17 2.17 -7.94
N TYR A 208 -12.76 1.00 -7.50
CA TYR A 208 -12.97 -0.25 -8.20
C TYR A 208 -13.73 -1.18 -7.25
N GLU A 209 -14.83 -1.73 -7.74
CA GLU A 209 -15.59 -2.76 -7.04
C GLU A 209 -15.56 -4.00 -7.93
N SER A 210 -15.06 -5.10 -7.37
CA SER A 210 -15.01 -6.35 -8.11
C SER A 210 -16.42 -6.92 -8.26
N PRO A 211 -16.74 -7.56 -9.40
CA PRO A 211 -17.94 -8.38 -9.46
C PRO A 211 -17.86 -9.47 -8.40
N THR A 212 -18.99 -9.78 -7.77
CA THR A 212 -19.08 -10.86 -6.80
C THR A 212 -18.61 -12.18 -7.41
N VAL A 213 -17.56 -12.75 -6.85
CA VAL A 213 -16.98 -14.02 -7.29
C VAL A 213 -17.60 -15.15 -6.49
N GLU A 214 -18.35 -16.01 -7.16
CA GLU A 214 -18.84 -17.26 -6.60
C GLU A 214 -17.81 -18.37 -6.89
N LEU A 215 -17.21 -18.90 -5.83
CA LEU A 215 -16.23 -19.97 -5.91
C LEU A 215 -16.89 -21.28 -5.45
N SER A 216 -16.82 -22.32 -6.25
CA SER A 216 -17.23 -23.67 -5.86
C SER A 216 -16.17 -24.36 -5.00
N SER A 217 -16.46 -25.57 -4.51
CA SER A 217 -15.49 -26.39 -3.77
C SER A 217 -14.18 -26.56 -4.57
N THR A 218 -13.09 -25.97 -4.11
CA THR A 218 -11.77 -26.10 -4.70
C THR A 218 -10.72 -26.26 -3.61
N THR A 219 -9.58 -26.86 -3.94
CA THR A 219 -8.38 -26.89 -3.09
C THR A 219 -7.34 -25.88 -3.55
N GLU A 220 -7.52 -25.30 -4.74
CA GLU A 220 -6.52 -24.45 -5.38
C GLU A 220 -6.69 -22.99 -4.98
N TRP A 221 -5.56 -22.28 -4.90
CA TRP A 221 -5.54 -20.85 -4.63
C TRP A 221 -5.72 -20.09 -5.94
N HIS A 222 -6.68 -19.17 -5.95
CA HIS A 222 -6.90 -18.25 -7.05
C HIS A 222 -6.46 -16.84 -6.64
N THR A 223 -6.09 -16.03 -7.62
CA THR A 223 -5.65 -14.65 -7.38
C THR A 223 -6.58 -13.71 -8.16
N ALA A 224 -7.30 -12.86 -7.44
CA ALA A 224 -7.95 -11.70 -8.04
C ALA A 224 -6.92 -10.58 -8.10
N GLN A 225 -6.85 -9.88 -9.23
CA GLN A 225 -5.94 -8.75 -9.41
C GLN A 225 -6.63 -7.63 -10.17
N TYR A 226 -6.33 -6.39 -9.78
CA TYR A 226 -6.75 -5.19 -10.48
C TYR A 226 -5.65 -4.13 -10.38
N SER A 227 -5.56 -3.30 -11.41
CA SER A 227 -4.50 -2.32 -11.55
C SER A 227 -5.07 -0.99 -12.00
N PHE A 228 -4.92 0.06 -11.18
CA PHE A 228 -5.17 1.42 -11.65
C PHE A 228 -3.93 1.92 -12.39
N GLN A 229 -4.12 2.40 -13.62
CA GLN A 229 -3.05 3.01 -14.40
C GLN A 229 -3.31 4.51 -14.48
N PHE A 230 -2.30 5.30 -14.13
CA PHE A 230 -2.33 6.76 -14.20
C PHE A 230 -1.29 7.24 -15.19
N GLY A 231 -1.74 8.06 -16.13
CA GLY A 231 -0.89 8.70 -17.12
C GLY A 231 -0.44 10.09 -16.70
N SER A 232 0.24 10.78 -17.61
CA SER A 232 0.60 12.19 -17.43
C SER A 232 -0.62 13.13 -17.36
N GLU A 233 -1.78 12.72 -17.91
CA GLU A 233 -3.02 13.50 -17.85
C GLU A 233 -3.67 13.49 -16.45
N ASP A 234 -3.36 12.50 -15.62
CA ASP A 234 -3.96 12.31 -14.30
C ASP A 234 -3.16 13.00 -13.18
N GLU A 235 -2.29 13.96 -13.54
CA GLU A 235 -1.38 14.63 -12.59
C GLU A 235 -2.13 15.25 -11.40
N GLU A 236 -3.30 15.84 -11.65
CA GLU A 236 -4.16 16.44 -10.62
C GLU A 236 -4.74 15.39 -9.67
N LEU A 237 -5.25 14.27 -10.21
CA LEU A 237 -5.80 13.18 -9.41
C LEU A 237 -4.73 12.53 -8.52
N VAL A 238 -3.55 12.32 -9.09
CA VAL A 238 -2.41 11.71 -8.40
C VAL A 238 -1.81 12.66 -7.35
N GLN A 239 -1.89 13.97 -7.57
CA GLN A 239 -1.50 14.97 -6.58
C GLN A 239 -2.44 14.98 -5.37
N ASP A 240 -3.73 14.82 -5.60
CA ASP A 240 -4.75 14.83 -4.56
C ASP A 240 -4.83 13.51 -3.80
N LEU A 241 -4.30 12.42 -4.36
CA LEU A 241 -4.23 11.11 -3.73
C LEU A 241 -3.53 11.20 -2.36
N ARG A 242 -4.16 10.61 -1.34
CA ARG A 242 -3.63 10.58 0.03
C ARG A 242 -3.78 9.22 0.68
N TYR A 243 -4.94 8.60 0.52
CA TYR A 243 -5.21 7.30 1.13
C TYR A 243 -5.63 6.27 0.08
N ILE A 244 -5.25 5.03 0.33
CA ILE A 244 -5.73 3.87 -0.42
C ILE A 244 -6.43 2.96 0.58
N VAL A 245 -7.68 2.66 0.31
CA VAL A 245 -8.49 1.75 1.12
C VAL A 245 -8.73 0.50 0.32
N PHE A 246 -8.17 -0.59 0.80
CA PHE A 246 -8.41 -1.91 0.28
C PHE A 246 -9.40 -2.60 1.22
N SER A 247 -10.57 -2.96 0.72
CA SER A 247 -11.55 -3.70 1.50
C SER A 247 -11.91 -5.00 0.80
N HIS A 248 -12.15 -6.03 1.60
CA HIS A 248 -12.70 -7.26 1.08
C HIS A 248 -13.68 -7.88 2.05
N GLU A 249 -14.58 -8.65 1.47
CA GLU A 249 -15.61 -9.34 2.18
C GLU A 249 -15.84 -10.73 1.60
N GLY A 250 -16.15 -11.65 2.50
CA GLY A 250 -16.44 -13.02 2.13
C GLY A 250 -17.54 -13.58 3.01
N ARG A 251 -18.27 -14.52 2.45
CA ARG A 251 -19.20 -15.36 3.19
C ARG A 251 -19.19 -16.80 2.68
N ASP A 252 -19.62 -17.70 3.55
CA ASP A 252 -19.93 -19.07 3.19
C ASP A 252 -21.28 -19.14 2.44
N THR A 253 -21.43 -20.09 1.52
CA THR A 253 -22.71 -20.38 0.86
C THR A 253 -23.58 -21.34 1.68
N GLN A 254 -22.98 -22.12 2.59
CA GLN A 254 -23.70 -23.03 3.46
C GLN A 254 -23.61 -22.58 4.92
N TRP A 255 -24.76 -22.44 5.57
CA TRP A 255 -24.92 -22.01 6.96
C TRP A 255 -24.49 -23.11 7.95
N TRP A 256 -23.30 -23.68 7.78
CA TRP A 256 -22.74 -24.73 8.63
C TRP A 256 -22.20 -24.16 9.94
N ALA A 257 -23.11 -23.72 10.80
CA ALA A 257 -22.81 -23.21 12.14
C ALA A 257 -22.20 -24.27 13.10
N GLY A 258 -22.18 -25.56 12.71
CA GLY A 258 -21.96 -26.67 13.64
C GLY A 258 -20.53 -27.13 13.90
N ARG A 259 -19.52 -26.73 13.10
CA ARG A 259 -18.13 -27.25 13.26
C ARG A 259 -17.04 -26.20 13.37
N GLY A 260 -17.38 -24.92 13.29
CA GLY A 260 -16.40 -23.83 13.39
C GLY A 260 -15.34 -23.87 12.29
N GLN A 261 -15.64 -24.44 11.13
CA GLN A 261 -14.74 -24.54 9.99
C GLN A 261 -15.45 -23.89 8.80
N PHE A 262 -14.89 -22.81 8.27
CA PHE A 262 -15.58 -21.95 7.30
C PHE A 262 -15.03 -22.14 5.89
N ALA A 263 -15.87 -21.90 4.88
CA ALA A 263 -15.56 -22.24 3.49
C ALA A 263 -14.38 -21.49 2.89
N MET A 264 -14.35 -20.16 3.03
CA MET A 264 -13.41 -19.32 2.29
C MET A 264 -12.15 -19.04 3.07
N LYS A 265 -11.07 -18.78 2.35
CA LYS A 265 -9.80 -18.35 2.95
C LYS A 265 -9.18 -17.27 2.10
N PHE A 266 -8.54 -16.33 2.76
CA PHE A 266 -7.87 -15.20 2.14
C PHE A 266 -6.44 -15.10 2.65
N ALA A 267 -5.51 -14.87 1.75
CA ALA A 267 -4.11 -14.67 2.09
C ALA A 267 -3.46 -13.71 1.09
N ARG A 268 -2.28 -13.21 1.42
CA ARG A 268 -1.42 -12.43 0.51
C ARG A 268 -2.12 -11.25 -0.16
N SER A 269 -2.91 -10.51 0.62
CA SER A 269 -3.41 -9.20 0.19
C SER A 269 -2.21 -8.31 -0.15
N CYS A 270 -2.17 -7.74 -1.34
CA CYS A 270 -1.04 -6.97 -1.81
C CYS A 270 -1.50 -5.68 -2.47
N VAL A 271 -0.85 -4.58 -2.10
CA VAL A 271 -0.96 -3.29 -2.80
C VAL A 271 0.46 -2.83 -3.09
N THR A 272 0.80 -2.61 -4.36
CA THR A 272 2.13 -2.19 -4.81
C THR A 272 2.03 -1.06 -5.83
N PHE A 273 3.12 -0.31 -5.95
CA PHE A 273 3.26 0.72 -6.96
C PHE A 273 4.35 0.31 -7.96
N GLU A 274 4.06 0.43 -9.24
CA GLU A 274 4.97 0.16 -10.33
C GLU A 274 5.03 1.36 -11.26
N ALA A 275 6.23 1.73 -11.71
CA ALA A 275 6.40 2.82 -12.67
C ALA A 275 6.37 2.26 -14.10
N LEU A 276 5.53 2.84 -14.95
CA LEU A 276 5.32 2.41 -16.33
C LEU A 276 6.29 3.13 -17.29
N GLU A 277 6.76 2.40 -18.30
CA GLU A 277 7.62 2.96 -19.36
C GLU A 277 6.84 3.76 -20.39
N THR A 278 5.58 3.40 -20.62
CA THR A 278 4.69 3.99 -21.61
C THR A 278 3.44 4.53 -20.93
N GLU A 279 2.88 5.59 -21.51
CA GLU A 279 1.56 6.07 -21.11
C GLU A 279 0.53 4.93 -21.27
N PRO A 280 -0.39 4.76 -20.30
CA PRO A 280 -1.41 3.75 -20.42
C PRO A 280 -2.32 4.04 -21.61
N GLU A 281 -2.62 3.01 -22.41
CA GLU A 281 -3.66 3.12 -23.44
C GLU A 281 -5.01 3.33 -22.73
N ARG A 282 -5.78 4.35 -23.12
CA ARG A 282 -7.10 4.61 -22.55
C ARG A 282 -8.03 3.40 -22.80
N ASN A 283 -8.06 2.47 -21.85
CA ASN A 283 -9.14 1.51 -21.73
C ASN A 283 -10.28 2.22 -20.99
N GLY A 284 -11.21 2.74 -21.79
CA GLY A 284 -12.58 3.12 -21.42
C GLY A 284 -12.81 3.62 -20.00
N VAL A 285 -12.80 4.95 -19.84
CA VAL A 285 -13.66 5.69 -18.91
C VAL A 285 -13.65 5.18 -17.46
N VAL A 286 -12.80 5.78 -16.62
CA VAL A 286 -13.18 5.98 -15.21
C VAL A 286 -14.39 6.91 -15.26
N GLU A 287 -15.60 6.35 -15.17
CA GLU A 287 -16.79 7.17 -15.09
C GLU A 287 -16.68 8.01 -13.83
N HIS A 288 -16.58 9.33 -14.00
CA HIS A 288 -16.98 10.28 -12.98
C HIS A 288 -18.49 10.09 -12.74
N LEU A 289 -18.87 9.07 -11.98
CA LEU A 289 -20.23 8.92 -11.51
C LEU A 289 -20.41 9.80 -10.28
N ALA A 290 -20.99 10.98 -10.54
CA ALA A 290 -21.90 11.61 -9.61
C ALA A 290 -23.05 10.64 -9.27
N GLU A 291 -23.40 10.58 -7.98
CA GLU A 291 -24.63 10.02 -7.42
C GLU A 291 -24.84 8.50 -7.59
N PHE A 292 -24.46 7.72 -6.57
CA PHE A 292 -25.02 6.39 -6.37
C PHE A 292 -26.30 6.47 -5.53
N GLY A 293 -27.41 6.07 -6.16
CA GLY A 293 -28.66 5.72 -5.52
C GLY A 293 -29.31 4.54 -6.22
N LYS A 294 -29.57 3.49 -5.42
CA LYS A 294 -30.57 2.41 -5.63
C LYS A 294 -30.26 1.40 -6.74
N ASP A 295 -29.62 0.29 -6.37
CA ASP A 295 -30.33 -0.93 -5.97
C ASP A 295 -29.34 -2.07 -5.68
N GLY A 296 -29.56 -2.80 -4.57
CA GLY A 296 -29.05 -4.18 -4.46
C GLY A 296 -27.77 -4.43 -3.66
N GLY A 297 -27.57 -3.77 -2.52
CA GLY A 297 -26.55 -4.16 -1.54
C GLY A 297 -26.72 -3.42 -0.23
N ARG A 298 -27.45 -3.99 0.74
CA ARG A 298 -27.52 -3.43 2.09
C ARG A 298 -26.19 -3.72 2.79
N ASN A 299 -25.23 -2.82 2.58
CA ASN A 299 -24.10 -2.48 3.48
C ASN A 299 -23.16 -1.45 2.81
N SER A 300 -23.68 -0.47 2.07
CA SER A 300 -22.85 0.63 1.59
C SER A 300 -22.48 1.57 2.76
N LEU A 301 -21.19 1.91 2.88
CA LEU A 301 -20.64 2.76 3.94
C LEU A 301 -21.32 4.14 4.07
N GLN A 302 -22.12 4.57 3.09
CA GLN A 302 -22.94 5.78 3.16
C GLN A 302 -24.07 5.69 4.20
N GLU A 303 -24.64 4.51 4.47
CA GLU A 303 -25.72 4.39 5.47
C GLU A 303 -25.20 4.48 6.92
N ARG A 304 -23.88 4.35 7.15
CA ARG A 304 -23.29 4.41 8.51
C ARG A 304 -22.77 5.79 8.91
N ASN A 305 -22.82 6.80 8.04
CA ASN A 305 -22.44 8.18 8.40
C ASN A 305 -23.33 8.82 9.49
N ARG A 306 -24.44 8.17 9.89
CA ARG A 306 -25.24 8.59 11.07
C ARG A 306 -24.76 8.00 12.40
N ASN A 307 -23.91 6.97 12.39
CA ASN A 307 -23.37 6.36 13.62
C ASN A 307 -21.90 6.70 13.89
N TYR A 308 -21.18 7.27 12.92
CA TYR A 308 -19.79 7.74 13.10
C TYR A 308 -19.67 8.92 14.08
N GLU A 309 -20.72 9.74 14.25
CA GLU A 309 -20.70 10.83 15.25
C GLU A 309 -20.75 10.33 16.71
N ASN A 310 -21.22 9.10 16.96
CA ASN A 310 -21.38 8.58 18.33
C ASN A 310 -20.23 7.68 18.81
N LEU A 311 -19.30 7.29 17.94
CA LEU A 311 -18.14 6.44 18.29
C LEU A 311 -16.82 7.23 18.41
N MET A 312 -16.86 8.56 18.21
CA MET A 312 -15.72 9.47 18.44
C MET A 312 -15.54 9.87 19.92
N CYS A 313 -16.38 9.39 20.83
CA CYS A 313 -16.12 9.47 22.26
C CYS A 313 -15.43 8.18 22.67
N PHE A 314 -14.26 8.26 23.33
CA PHE A 314 -13.41 7.14 23.78
C PHE A 314 -12.34 6.66 22.79
N HIS A 315 -11.42 7.56 22.45
CA HIS A 315 -10.00 7.18 22.48
C HIS A 315 -9.29 8.05 23.55
N PRO A 316 -8.67 7.46 24.58
CA PRO A 316 -8.05 8.23 25.66
C PRO A 316 -6.64 8.69 25.28
N ASN A 317 -6.40 9.98 25.56
CA ASN A 317 -5.14 10.68 25.84
C ASN A 317 -4.00 10.58 24.80
N TYR A 318 -3.81 11.66 24.04
CA TYR A 318 -2.51 12.31 23.92
C TYR A 318 -2.71 13.80 24.16
N ASP A 319 -2.09 14.29 25.23
CA ASP A 319 -2.03 15.69 25.63
C ASP A 319 -1.30 16.50 24.56
N ASP A 320 -2.00 17.44 23.94
CA ASP A 320 -1.41 18.61 23.28
C ASP A 320 -1.13 19.65 24.36
N ASP A 321 0.07 19.61 24.94
CA ASP A 321 0.72 20.81 25.43
C ASP A 321 1.37 21.49 24.22
N ASP A 322 0.75 22.55 23.71
CA ASP A 322 1.44 23.80 23.39
C ASP A 322 0.45 24.93 23.03
N ASP A 323 0.50 25.97 23.87
CA ASP A 323 0.41 27.39 23.56
C ASP A 323 -0.73 27.92 22.66
N GLU A 324 -1.54 28.83 23.24
CA GLU A 324 -1.42 30.25 22.87
C GLU A 324 -2.24 31.22 23.76
N ARG A 325 -1.55 32.29 24.18
CA ARG A 325 -2.02 33.67 24.47
C ARG A 325 -2.62 34.01 25.84
N LYS A 326 -1.78 34.62 26.69
CA LYS A 326 -1.84 36.06 26.97
C LYS A 326 -0.54 36.64 27.51
#